data_AF-A0A292QTC9-F1
#
_entry.id   AF-A0A292QTC9-F1
#
_cell.length_a   1.000
_cell.length_b   1.000
_cell.length_c   1.000
_cell.angle_alpha   90.00
_cell.angle_beta   90.00
_cell.angle_gamma   90.00
#
_symmetry.space_group_name_H-M   'P 1'
#
loop_
_entity.id
_entity.type
_entity.pdbx_description
1 polymer ?
#
loop_
_entity_poly.entity_id
_entity_poly.type
_entity_poly.pdbx_seq_one_letter_code
_entity_poly.pdbx_strand_id
1 'polypeptide(L)'
;MKPITPQQIASLSTAQQYFHDCYLLSSLGILSRSKKGQKILQNNITTNGKDFNIKFKNVNGKAEDYFISESEINNLEYIDSKPIFSNPSIPIVKSVELAMNKLIKKHPFQKPLICRALETQERFEYNKPSNFLKLFTGITPETINESNLSMSLLDKISKAIDTLKKIANDKDSTFIAGTGISFEGLPSWHCYGITKVDIQNNKFYVFDHRLNKELEFPIISGLLKFKFLTGFWSKDLK
;
A
#
# COMPACT_ATOMS: atom_id res chain seq x y z
N MET A 1 13.70 -14.69 -15.45
CA MET A 1 13.77 -13.90 -14.22
C MET A 1 13.46 -14.79 -13.02
N LYS A 2 13.97 -14.48 -11.84
CA LYS A 2 13.75 -15.22 -10.59
C LYS A 2 12.89 -14.38 -9.62
N PRO A 3 12.12 -14.98 -8.70
CA PRO A 3 11.45 -14.23 -7.64
C PRO A 3 12.41 -13.34 -6.85
N ILE A 4 11.94 -12.19 -6.38
CA ILE A 4 12.74 -11.32 -5.50
C ILE A 4 13.13 -12.04 -4.21
N THR A 5 14.31 -11.71 -3.69
CA THR A 5 14.90 -12.36 -2.52
C THR A 5 14.25 -11.91 -1.21
N PRO A 6 14.38 -12.67 -0.11
CA PRO A 6 13.91 -12.23 1.20
C PRO A 6 14.48 -10.88 1.64
N GLN A 7 15.76 -10.60 1.33
CA GLN A 7 16.40 -9.32 1.65
C GLN A 7 15.80 -8.16 0.84
N GLN A 8 15.52 -8.40 -0.44
CA GLN A 8 14.81 -7.46 -1.31
C GLN A 8 13.38 -7.18 -0.83
N ILE A 9 12.71 -8.16 -0.25
CA ILE A 9 11.37 -7.97 0.32
C ILE A 9 11.45 -7.19 1.63
N ALA A 10 12.41 -7.51 2.50
CA ALA A 10 12.58 -6.84 3.78
C ALA A 10 12.78 -5.32 3.63
N SER A 11 13.46 -4.86 2.58
CA SER A 11 13.65 -3.43 2.32
C SER A 11 12.37 -2.68 1.99
N LEU A 12 11.32 -3.37 1.53
CA LEU A 12 10.01 -2.75 1.24
C LEU A 12 9.30 -2.28 2.53
N SER A 13 9.59 -2.92 3.67
CA SER A 13 8.95 -2.61 4.95
C SER A 13 9.23 -1.19 5.47
N THR A 14 10.29 -0.56 4.96
CA THR A 14 10.76 0.80 5.30
C THR A 14 11.10 1.61 4.04
N ALA A 15 10.49 1.29 2.89
CA ALA A 15 10.70 2.05 1.67
C ALA A 15 10.20 3.49 1.84
N GLN A 16 10.98 4.47 1.37
CA GLN A 16 10.56 5.88 1.40
C GLN A 16 9.56 6.17 0.27
N GLN A 17 8.52 6.94 0.57
CA GLN A 17 7.59 7.49 -0.41
C GLN A 17 8.13 8.78 -1.03
N TYR A 18 8.06 8.87 -2.36
CA TYR A 18 8.38 10.06 -3.14
C TYR A 18 7.14 10.61 -3.85
N PHE A 19 6.39 9.77 -4.56
CA PHE A 19 5.18 10.18 -5.30
C PHE A 19 3.92 10.22 -4.42
N HIS A 20 2.79 10.69 -4.98
CA HIS A 20 1.47 10.64 -4.31
C HIS A 20 0.83 9.24 -4.37
N ASP A 21 1.58 8.19 -4.09
CA ASP A 21 1.21 6.79 -4.24
C ASP A 21 1.26 6.00 -2.91
N CYS A 22 0.96 6.68 -1.79
CA CYS A 22 0.93 6.09 -0.45
C CYS A 22 0.16 4.76 -0.36
N TYR A 23 -0.86 4.57 -1.19
CA TYR A 23 -1.64 3.34 -1.30
C TYR A 23 -0.79 2.15 -1.72
N LEU A 24 0.15 2.36 -2.64
CA LEU A 24 1.02 1.35 -3.24
C LEU A 24 2.12 1.00 -2.25
N LEU A 25 2.84 2.01 -1.74
CA LEU A 25 3.93 1.79 -0.79
C LEU A 25 3.46 1.16 0.51
N SER A 26 2.35 1.63 1.09
CA SER A 26 1.80 1.02 2.30
C SER A 26 1.38 -0.43 2.07
N SER A 27 0.90 -0.76 0.86
CA SER A 27 0.54 -2.12 0.48
C SER A 27 1.75 -3.04 0.33
N LEU A 28 2.80 -2.59 -0.38
CA LEU A 28 4.05 -3.35 -0.48
C LEU A 28 4.72 -3.52 0.89
N GLY A 29 4.76 -2.44 1.67
CA GLY A 29 5.30 -2.42 3.01
C GLY A 29 4.61 -3.42 3.93
N ILE A 30 3.28 -3.42 3.98
CA ILE A 30 2.57 -4.36 4.86
C ILE A 30 2.67 -5.81 4.38
N LEU A 31 2.63 -6.07 3.07
CA LEU A 31 2.82 -7.42 2.52
C LEU A 31 4.21 -7.97 2.85
N SER A 32 5.25 -7.12 2.87
CA SER A 32 6.61 -7.56 3.21
C SER A 32 6.78 -8.03 4.65
N ARG A 33 5.87 -7.66 5.55
CA ARG A 33 5.98 -7.93 7.00
C ARG A 33 5.39 -9.29 7.41
N SER A 34 4.59 -9.95 6.56
CA SER A 34 4.01 -11.27 6.85
C SER A 34 4.59 -12.36 5.95
N LYS A 35 4.70 -13.61 6.43
CA LYS A 35 5.24 -14.71 5.61
C LYS A 35 4.36 -14.98 4.39
N LYS A 36 3.04 -14.86 4.55
CA LYS A 36 2.08 -15.04 3.46
C LYS A 36 2.13 -13.88 2.46
N GLY A 37 2.26 -12.64 2.94
CA GLY A 37 2.44 -11.47 2.06
C GLY A 37 3.77 -11.51 1.29
N GLN A 38 4.86 -11.97 1.91
CA GLN A 38 6.15 -12.19 1.25
C GLN A 38 6.02 -13.18 0.08
N LYS A 39 5.27 -14.27 0.24
CA LYS A 39 4.99 -15.21 -0.87
C LYS A 39 4.25 -14.55 -2.03
N ILE A 40 3.28 -13.68 -1.74
CA ILE A 40 2.58 -12.91 -2.79
C ILE A 40 3.57 -12.03 -3.55
N LEU A 41 4.44 -11.31 -2.83
CA LEU A 41 5.47 -10.47 -3.45
C LEU A 41 6.40 -11.29 -4.35
N GLN A 42 6.84 -12.48 -3.91
CA GLN A 42 7.65 -13.40 -4.72
C GLN A 42 6.92 -13.94 -5.94
N ASN A 43 5.62 -14.23 -5.81
CA ASN A 43 4.78 -14.74 -6.89
C ASN A 43 4.44 -13.68 -7.94
N ASN A 44 4.57 -12.40 -7.58
CA ASN A 44 4.17 -11.28 -8.41
C ASN A 44 5.35 -10.45 -8.94
N ILE A 45 6.53 -10.57 -8.35
CA ILE A 45 7.70 -9.76 -8.70
C ILE A 45 8.87 -10.70 -8.97
N THR A 46 9.35 -10.66 -10.21
CA THR A 46 10.56 -11.37 -10.62
C THR A 46 11.59 -10.41 -11.19
N THR A 47 12.87 -10.74 -11.07
CA THR A 47 13.99 -9.90 -11.51
C THR A 47 15.15 -10.75 -12.04
N ASN A 48 16.00 -10.16 -12.87
CA ASN A 48 17.33 -10.68 -13.22
C ASN A 48 18.48 -9.93 -12.50
N GLY A 49 18.14 -9.02 -11.57
CA GLY A 49 19.07 -8.13 -10.86
C GLY A 49 19.04 -6.69 -11.37
N LYS A 50 18.57 -6.45 -12.60
CA LYS A 50 18.52 -5.14 -13.25
C LYS A 50 17.10 -4.78 -13.70
N ASP A 51 16.49 -5.70 -14.43
CA ASP A 51 15.13 -5.59 -14.95
C ASP A 51 14.14 -6.35 -14.05
N PHE A 52 12.87 -5.97 -14.18
CA PHE A 52 11.78 -6.53 -13.39
C PHE A 52 10.62 -6.95 -14.28
N ASN A 53 9.91 -7.99 -13.87
CA ASN A 53 8.59 -8.30 -14.38
C ASN A 53 7.60 -8.31 -13.22
N ILE A 54 6.56 -7.49 -13.34
CA ILE A 54 5.51 -7.30 -12.33
C ILE A 54 4.21 -7.91 -12.83
N LYS A 55 3.63 -8.80 -12.04
CA LYS A 55 2.37 -9.48 -12.35
C LYS A 55 1.22 -8.91 -11.54
N PHE A 56 0.19 -8.44 -12.23
CA PHE A 56 -1.12 -8.13 -11.65
C PHE A 56 -2.03 -9.32 -11.90
N LYS A 57 -2.54 -9.94 -10.83
CA LYS A 57 -3.33 -11.16 -10.92
C LYS A 57 -4.78 -10.93 -11.36
N ASN A 58 -5.29 -9.69 -11.27
CA ASN A 58 -6.67 -9.40 -11.63
C ASN A 58 -6.81 -8.02 -12.30
N VAL A 59 -6.61 -7.99 -13.61
CA VAL A 59 -6.94 -6.89 -14.51
C VAL A 59 -8.15 -7.34 -15.33
N ASN A 60 -9.34 -6.82 -15.00
CA ASN A 60 -10.62 -7.25 -15.61
C ASN A 60 -10.82 -8.78 -15.57
N GLY A 61 -10.47 -9.43 -14.46
CA GLY A 61 -10.59 -10.88 -14.29
C GLY A 61 -9.46 -11.71 -14.91
N LYS A 62 -8.42 -11.08 -15.48
CA LYS A 62 -7.28 -11.76 -16.10
C LYS A 62 -5.96 -11.37 -15.43
N ALA A 63 -4.99 -12.27 -15.45
CA ALA A 63 -3.64 -11.93 -15.04
C ALA A 63 -2.88 -11.25 -16.18
N GLU A 64 -2.14 -10.18 -15.88
CA GLU A 64 -1.28 -9.47 -16.82
C GLU A 64 0.11 -9.25 -16.24
N ASP A 65 1.13 -9.38 -17.07
CA ASP A 65 2.54 -9.24 -16.74
C ASP A 65 3.11 -7.99 -17.42
N TYR A 66 3.91 -7.21 -16.70
CA TYR A 66 4.51 -5.95 -17.15
C TYR A 66 6.02 -5.97 -16.93
N PHE A 67 6.77 -5.99 -18.03
CA PHE A 67 8.23 -5.87 -18.01
C PHE A 67 8.67 -4.41 -17.84
N ILE A 68 9.67 -4.19 -17.00
CA ILE A 68 10.27 -2.89 -16.68
C ILE A 68 11.79 -3.02 -16.80
N SER A 69 12.40 -2.22 -17.68
CA SER A 69 13.85 -2.24 -17.85
C SER A 69 14.58 -1.37 -16.82
N GLU A 70 15.86 -1.66 -16.61
CA GLU A 70 16.78 -0.81 -15.82
C GLU A 70 16.74 0.67 -16.28
N SER A 71 16.66 0.92 -17.59
CA SER A 71 16.56 2.27 -18.14
C SER A 71 15.27 3.00 -17.73
N GLU A 72 14.12 2.31 -17.70
CA GLU A 72 12.87 2.91 -17.26
C GLU A 72 12.93 3.27 -15.77
N ILE A 73 13.56 2.42 -14.94
CA ILE A 73 13.74 2.66 -13.50
C ILE A 73 14.63 3.87 -13.24
N ASN A 74 15.72 3.99 -13.99
CA ASN A 74 16.68 5.09 -13.86
C ASN A 74 16.08 6.42 -14.33
N ASN A 75 15.19 6.39 -15.31
CA ASN A 75 14.53 7.59 -15.84
C ASN A 75 13.32 8.05 -15.03
N LEU A 76 12.84 7.25 -14.07
CA LEU A 76 11.77 7.68 -13.17
C LEU A 76 12.34 8.60 -12.09
N GLU A 77 12.12 9.90 -12.26
CA GLU A 77 12.54 10.94 -11.33
C GLU A 77 11.33 11.62 -10.70
N TYR A 78 11.36 11.84 -9.38
CA TYR A 78 10.36 12.65 -8.71
C TYR A 78 10.80 14.12 -8.78
N ILE A 79 9.96 14.98 -9.36
CA ILE A 79 10.28 16.40 -9.55
C ILE A 79 9.70 17.17 -8.36
N ASP A 80 10.46 17.27 -7.27
CA ASP A 80 10.14 18.17 -6.16
C ASP A 80 11.30 19.11 -5.85
N SER A 81 10.95 20.36 -5.60
CA SER A 81 11.82 21.50 -5.35
C SER A 81 12.57 21.46 -4.01
N LYS A 82 12.29 20.47 -3.14
CA LYS A 82 12.95 20.29 -1.85
C LYS A 82 13.26 18.81 -1.59
N PRO A 83 14.50 18.35 -1.79
CA PRO A 83 14.89 17.00 -1.38
C PRO A 83 15.00 16.96 0.15
N ILE A 84 13.93 16.59 0.85
CA ILE A 84 13.96 16.49 2.32
C ILE A 84 14.60 15.16 2.77
N PHE A 85 14.73 14.15 1.90
CA PHE A 85 15.22 12.83 2.29
C PHE A 85 16.21 12.22 1.30
N SER A 86 17.36 11.81 1.83
CA SER A 86 18.53 11.27 1.12
C SER A 86 18.54 9.75 0.95
N ASN A 87 17.46 9.06 1.32
CA ASN A 87 17.42 7.61 1.13
C ASN A 87 17.37 7.28 -0.37
N PRO A 88 18.16 6.31 -0.84
CA PRO A 88 18.08 5.88 -2.23
C PRO A 88 16.74 5.18 -2.48
N SER A 89 16.07 5.57 -3.55
CA SER A 89 14.86 4.89 -4.02
C SER A 89 15.15 3.41 -4.26
N ILE A 90 14.25 2.54 -3.81
CA ILE A 90 14.39 1.08 -3.97
C ILE A 90 13.91 0.68 -5.37
N PRO A 91 14.75 0.03 -6.22
CA PRO A 91 14.38 -0.31 -7.60
C PRO A 91 13.09 -1.13 -7.75
N ILE A 92 12.78 -1.97 -6.76
CA ILE A 92 11.56 -2.78 -6.74
C ILE A 92 10.32 -1.89 -6.66
N VAL A 93 10.36 -0.83 -5.84
CA VAL A 93 9.22 0.10 -5.68
C VAL A 93 8.98 0.83 -7.00
N LYS A 94 10.02 1.44 -7.58
CA LYS A 94 9.97 2.07 -8.90
C LYS A 94 9.44 1.14 -9.99
N SER A 95 9.82 -0.14 -9.94
CA SER A 95 9.35 -1.12 -10.91
C SER A 95 7.84 -1.38 -10.78
N VAL A 96 7.31 -1.47 -9.56
CA VAL A 96 5.86 -1.63 -9.33
C VAL A 96 5.10 -0.34 -9.70
N GLU A 97 5.65 0.84 -9.39
CA GLU A 97 5.12 2.14 -9.81
C GLU A 97 5.01 2.24 -11.34
N LEU A 98 6.09 1.94 -12.07
CA LEU A 98 6.13 1.96 -13.54
C LEU A 98 5.20 0.90 -14.15
N ALA A 99 5.13 -0.29 -13.56
CA ALA A 99 4.18 -1.32 -13.99
C ALA A 99 2.73 -0.87 -13.79
N MET A 100 2.43 -0.21 -12.68
CA MET A 100 1.13 0.40 -12.44
C MET A 100 0.85 1.53 -13.45
N ASN A 101 1.86 2.33 -13.82
CA ASN A 101 1.74 3.36 -14.86
C ASN A 101 1.34 2.74 -16.21
N LYS A 102 2.04 1.67 -16.62
CA LYS A 102 1.73 0.92 -17.85
C LYS A 102 0.33 0.31 -17.80
N LEU A 103 -0.06 -0.26 -16.65
CA LEU A 103 -1.40 -0.83 -16.44
C LEU A 103 -2.49 0.24 -16.59
N ILE A 104 -2.35 1.38 -15.92
CA ILE A 104 -3.34 2.46 -16.00
C ILE A 104 -3.37 3.08 -17.40
N LYS A 105 -2.22 3.20 -18.09
CA LYS A 105 -2.19 3.65 -19.48
C LYS A 105 -2.98 2.71 -20.41
N LYS A 106 -2.85 1.40 -20.22
CA LYS A 106 -3.55 0.37 -21.01
C LYS A 106 -5.02 0.23 -20.61
N HIS A 107 -5.32 0.36 -19.32
CA HIS A 107 -6.66 0.16 -18.73
C HIS A 107 -7.05 1.34 -17.82
N PRO A 108 -7.37 2.53 -18.38
CA PRO A 108 -7.59 3.74 -17.59
C PRO A 108 -8.69 3.63 -16.53
N PHE A 109 -9.69 2.78 -16.76
CA PHE A 109 -10.82 2.58 -15.85
C PHE A 109 -10.49 1.71 -14.62
N GLN A 110 -9.28 1.13 -14.55
CA GLN A 110 -8.81 0.47 -13.32
C GLN A 110 -8.45 1.50 -12.24
N LYS A 111 -8.23 2.77 -12.59
CA LYS A 111 -8.08 3.84 -11.60
C LYS A 111 -9.47 4.40 -11.25
N PRO A 112 -9.84 4.46 -9.95
CA PRO A 112 -11.14 5.00 -9.53
C PRO A 112 -11.37 6.41 -10.09
N LEU A 113 -12.61 6.72 -10.50
CA LEU A 113 -12.95 7.97 -11.20
C LEU A 113 -12.46 9.23 -10.46
N ILE A 114 -12.71 9.33 -9.15
CA ILE A 114 -12.29 10.47 -8.34
C ILE A 114 -10.76 10.65 -8.31
N CYS A 115 -10.00 9.56 -8.36
CA CYS A 115 -8.55 9.59 -8.38
C CYS A 115 -7.98 9.97 -9.75
N ARG A 116 -8.77 9.82 -10.83
CA ARG A 116 -8.37 10.27 -12.19
C ARG A 116 -8.49 11.77 -12.38
N ALA A 117 -9.28 12.44 -11.56
CA ALA A 117 -9.51 13.88 -11.65
C ALA A 117 -8.44 14.72 -10.92
N LEU A 118 -7.52 14.08 -10.18
CA LEU A 118 -6.43 14.75 -9.48
C LEU A 118 -5.25 14.96 -10.43
N GLU A 119 -4.58 16.11 -10.32
CA GLU A 119 -3.35 16.40 -11.06
C GLU A 119 -2.22 15.48 -10.58
N THR A 120 -1.46 14.92 -11.52
CA THR A 120 -0.40 13.95 -11.25
C THR A 120 0.81 14.21 -12.12
N GLN A 121 2.00 13.98 -11.58
CA GLN A 121 3.21 13.83 -12.40
C GLN A 121 3.15 12.51 -13.18
N GLU A 122 2.70 11.44 -12.52
CA GLU A 122 2.63 10.09 -13.07
C GLU A 122 1.25 9.44 -12.90
N ARG A 123 0.81 8.63 -13.86
CA ARG A 123 -0.58 8.14 -13.87
C ARG A 123 -0.90 7.18 -12.72
N PHE A 124 0.11 6.55 -12.13
CA PHE A 124 -0.05 5.64 -11.00
C PHE A 124 -0.35 6.38 -9.68
N GLU A 125 -0.09 7.68 -9.58
CA GLU A 125 -0.36 8.46 -8.37
C GLU A 125 -1.86 8.53 -8.05
N TYR A 126 -2.21 8.66 -6.77
CA TYR A 126 -3.57 8.62 -6.25
C TYR A 126 -4.35 7.38 -6.68
N ASN A 127 -4.50 6.43 -5.76
CA ASN A 127 -5.39 5.29 -5.94
C ASN A 127 -5.85 4.82 -4.56
N LYS A 128 -6.72 3.82 -4.56
CA LYS A 128 -7.22 3.18 -3.35
C LYS A 128 -6.36 1.96 -3.02
N PRO A 129 -5.86 1.81 -1.77
CA PRO A 129 -5.16 0.58 -1.39
C PRO A 129 -6.00 -0.67 -1.65
N SER A 130 -7.33 -0.67 -1.44
CA SER A 130 -8.16 -1.84 -1.79
C SER A 130 -8.08 -2.20 -3.27
N ASN A 131 -8.09 -1.19 -4.14
CA ASN A 131 -8.04 -1.39 -5.58
C ASN A 131 -6.69 -1.96 -6.00
N PHE A 132 -5.58 -1.37 -5.52
CA PHE A 132 -4.25 -1.89 -5.79
C PHE A 132 -4.07 -3.32 -5.27
N LEU A 133 -4.45 -3.59 -4.02
CA LEU A 133 -4.37 -4.93 -3.43
C LEU A 133 -5.14 -5.94 -4.29
N LYS A 134 -6.35 -5.61 -4.73
CA LYS A 134 -7.15 -6.47 -5.61
C LYS A 134 -6.49 -6.72 -6.96
N LEU A 135 -6.00 -5.66 -7.63
CA LEU A 135 -5.31 -5.77 -8.92
C LEU A 135 -4.06 -6.64 -8.80
N PHE A 136 -3.27 -6.39 -7.76
CA PHE A 136 -1.98 -7.02 -7.55
C PHE A 136 -2.14 -8.48 -7.14
N THR A 137 -2.90 -8.77 -6.08
CA THR A 137 -2.99 -10.13 -5.52
C THR A 137 -4.07 -10.99 -6.18
N GLY A 138 -5.07 -10.37 -6.81
CA GLY A 138 -6.26 -11.03 -7.32
C GLY A 138 -7.29 -11.37 -6.24
N ILE A 139 -6.99 -11.06 -4.98
CA ILE A 139 -7.86 -11.30 -3.82
C ILE A 139 -8.60 -10.01 -3.51
N THR A 140 -9.92 -10.10 -3.26
CA THR A 140 -10.68 -8.92 -2.83
C THR A 140 -10.39 -8.65 -1.35
N PRO A 141 -9.84 -7.48 -0.99
CA PRO A 141 -9.53 -7.17 0.42
C PRO A 141 -10.81 -6.93 1.22
N GLU A 142 -10.75 -7.20 2.53
CA GLU A 142 -11.77 -6.69 3.44
C GLU A 142 -11.56 -5.19 3.59
N THR A 143 -12.64 -4.43 3.41
CA THR A 143 -12.61 -2.97 3.46
C THR A 143 -13.69 -2.45 4.40
N ILE A 144 -13.28 -1.52 5.28
CA ILE A 144 -14.15 -0.74 6.12
C ILE A 144 -14.03 0.70 5.66
N ASN A 145 -15.04 1.19 4.95
CA ASN A 145 -15.29 2.62 4.71
C ASN A 145 -14.37 3.38 3.73
N GLU A 146 -13.61 2.71 2.88
CA GLU A 146 -12.75 3.34 1.85
C GLU A 146 -13.55 3.84 0.62
N SER A 147 -14.78 3.36 0.44
CA SER A 147 -15.66 3.69 -0.69
C SER A 147 -16.65 4.81 -0.43
N ASN A 148 -16.89 5.18 0.83
CA ASN A 148 -17.91 6.16 1.20
C ASN A 148 -17.39 7.60 1.10
N LEU A 149 -18.22 8.55 0.66
CA LEU A 149 -17.83 9.95 0.50
C LEU A 149 -17.39 10.62 1.81
N SER A 150 -18.04 10.28 2.93
CA SER A 150 -17.76 10.88 4.25
C SER A 150 -16.53 10.30 4.94
N MET A 151 -16.11 9.10 4.54
CA MET A 151 -15.00 8.31 5.10
C MET A 151 -14.91 8.34 6.64
N SER A 152 -16.00 8.43 7.40
CA SER A 152 -15.91 8.36 8.87
C SER A 152 -15.99 6.92 9.40
N LEU A 153 -15.02 6.51 10.23
CA LEU A 153 -15.11 5.26 11.00
C LEU A 153 -16.04 5.37 12.21
N LEU A 154 -16.57 6.55 12.55
CA LEU A 154 -17.44 6.75 13.72
C LEU A 154 -18.60 5.75 13.78
N ASP A 155 -19.39 5.69 12.71
CA ASP A 155 -20.55 4.79 12.63
C ASP A 155 -20.15 3.30 12.48
N LYS A 156 -18.85 3.03 12.32
CA LYS A 156 -18.27 1.69 12.16
C LYS A 156 -17.23 1.39 13.23
N ILE A 157 -17.22 2.14 14.33
CA ILE A 157 -16.12 2.12 15.30
C ILE A 157 -16.02 0.75 15.98
N SER A 158 -17.14 0.13 16.33
CA SER A 158 -17.17 -1.23 16.88
C SER A 158 -16.56 -2.24 15.91
N LYS A 159 -16.91 -2.19 14.62
CA LYS A 159 -16.31 -3.06 13.60
C LYS A 159 -14.81 -2.82 13.48
N ALA A 160 -14.37 -1.56 13.50
CA ALA A 160 -12.96 -1.20 13.39
C ALA A 160 -12.14 -1.67 14.61
N ILE A 161 -12.68 -1.54 15.83
CA ILE A 161 -12.08 -2.08 17.06
C ILE A 161 -11.96 -3.60 16.97
N ASP A 162 -13.01 -4.29 16.53
CA ASP A 162 -12.99 -5.75 16.39
C ASP A 162 -11.98 -6.21 15.33
N THR A 163 -11.83 -5.45 14.24
CA THR A 163 -10.77 -5.67 13.25
C THR A 163 -9.38 -5.54 13.87
N LEU A 164 -9.10 -4.48 14.66
CA LEU A 164 -7.81 -4.34 15.35
C LEU A 164 -7.55 -5.48 16.35
N LYS A 165 -8.56 -5.90 17.12
CA LYS A 165 -8.46 -7.07 18.01
C LYS A 165 -8.14 -8.36 17.27
N LYS A 166 -8.71 -8.56 16.08
CA LYS A 166 -8.39 -9.72 15.23
C LYS A 166 -6.97 -9.64 14.68
N ILE A 167 -6.53 -8.47 14.23
CA ILE A 167 -5.15 -8.23 13.77
C ILE A 167 -4.14 -8.60 14.88
N ALA A 168 -4.41 -8.24 16.13
CA ALA A 168 -3.54 -8.58 17.27
C ALA A 168 -3.29 -10.10 17.41
N ASN A 169 -4.24 -10.93 16.96
CA ASN A 169 -4.18 -12.39 17.05
C ASN A 169 -3.82 -13.07 15.72
N ASP A 170 -3.71 -12.32 14.63
CA ASP A 170 -3.42 -12.83 13.28
C ASP A 170 -2.10 -12.26 12.76
N LYS A 171 -0.99 -12.94 13.09
CA LYS A 171 0.39 -12.50 12.77
C LYS A 171 0.67 -12.34 11.27
N ASP A 172 -0.10 -13.00 10.41
CA ASP A 172 0.06 -12.91 8.96
C ASP A 172 -0.98 -12.00 8.30
N SER A 173 -1.89 -11.38 9.08
CA SER A 173 -2.80 -10.38 8.55
C SER A 173 -2.04 -9.16 8.03
N THR A 174 -2.55 -8.54 6.97
CA THR A 174 -1.93 -7.37 6.34
C THR A 174 -2.99 -6.30 6.16
N PHE A 175 -2.96 -5.27 7.01
CA PHE A 175 -3.95 -4.19 6.97
C PHE A 175 -3.30 -2.81 6.87
N ILE A 176 -4.02 -1.92 6.21
CA ILE A 176 -3.69 -0.53 5.98
C ILE A 176 -4.79 0.30 6.63
N ALA A 177 -4.38 1.34 7.36
CA ALA A 177 -5.25 2.42 7.79
C ALA A 177 -5.02 3.62 6.88
N GLY A 178 -6.06 4.40 6.60
CA GLY A 178 -5.86 5.65 5.87
C GLY A 178 -6.73 6.78 6.36
N THR A 179 -6.29 7.99 6.07
CA THR A 179 -6.98 9.24 6.37
C THR A 179 -7.81 9.69 5.17
N GLY A 180 -8.85 10.47 5.44
CA GLY A 180 -9.60 11.24 4.45
C GLY A 180 -9.15 12.69 4.52
N ILE A 181 -10.08 13.63 4.40
CA ILE A 181 -9.81 15.02 4.77
C ILE A 181 -9.51 15.06 6.28
N SER A 182 -8.29 15.46 6.63
CA SER A 182 -7.81 15.53 8.01
C SER A 182 -7.71 16.99 8.45
N PHE A 183 -8.24 17.27 9.64
CA PHE A 183 -8.18 18.59 10.28
C PHE A 183 -7.23 18.61 11.49
N GLU A 184 -6.64 17.47 11.87
CA GLU A 184 -5.84 17.32 13.08
C GLU A 184 -4.63 16.39 12.91
N GLY A 185 -3.44 16.97 12.73
CA GLY A 185 -2.14 16.33 12.94
C GLY A 185 -1.67 15.25 11.97
N LEU A 186 -2.57 14.61 11.21
CA LEU A 186 -2.21 13.69 10.11
C LEU A 186 -2.44 14.35 8.75
N PRO A 187 -1.61 14.06 7.73
CA PRO A 187 -1.88 14.45 6.36
C PRO A 187 -3.25 13.95 5.89
N SER A 188 -3.92 14.77 5.09
CA SER A 188 -5.11 14.36 4.36
C SER A 188 -4.76 13.31 3.31
N TRP A 189 -5.68 12.37 3.06
CA TRP A 189 -5.60 11.39 1.98
C TRP A 189 -4.30 10.57 1.97
N HIS A 190 -3.90 10.08 3.14
CA HIS A 190 -2.64 9.34 3.32
C HIS A 190 -2.88 7.94 3.89
N CYS A 191 -2.06 6.99 3.47
CA CYS A 191 -2.14 5.58 3.85
C CYS A 191 -0.98 5.18 4.75
N TYR A 192 -1.24 4.24 5.66
CA TYR A 192 -0.28 3.72 6.63
C TYR A 192 -0.48 2.21 6.80
N GLY A 193 0.60 1.43 6.83
CA GLY A 193 0.51 0.01 7.16
C GLY A 193 0.36 -0.20 8.67
N ILE A 194 -0.63 -0.99 9.12
CA ILE A 194 -0.78 -1.34 10.55
C ILE A 194 0.25 -2.41 10.91
N THR A 195 1.28 -2.05 11.66
CA THR A 195 2.42 -2.92 11.94
C THR A 195 2.25 -3.77 13.19
N LYS A 196 1.50 -3.28 14.17
CA LYS A 196 1.26 -3.96 15.44
C LYS A 196 -0.02 -3.46 16.10
N VAL A 197 -0.71 -4.35 16.81
CA VAL A 197 -1.80 -3.99 17.72
C VAL A 197 -1.49 -4.57 19.10
N ASP A 198 -1.51 -3.71 20.12
CA ASP A 198 -1.28 -4.05 21.52
C ASP A 198 -2.56 -3.78 22.33
N ILE A 199 -3.37 -4.83 22.48
CA ILE A 199 -4.66 -4.74 23.18
C ILE A 199 -4.46 -4.49 24.67
N GLN A 200 -3.39 -5.01 25.28
CA GLN A 200 -3.12 -4.84 26.71
C GLN A 200 -2.85 -3.37 27.05
N ASN A 201 -2.10 -2.68 26.17
CA ASN A 201 -1.79 -1.27 26.32
C ASN A 201 -2.77 -0.33 25.59
N ASN A 202 -3.87 -0.85 25.04
CA ASN A 202 -4.89 -0.12 24.28
C ASN A 202 -4.31 0.74 23.12
N LYS A 203 -3.34 0.20 22.38
CA LYS A 203 -2.59 0.91 21.34
C LYS A 203 -2.50 0.12 20.03
N PHE A 204 -2.28 0.82 18.93
CA PHE A 204 -1.84 0.25 17.68
C PHE A 204 -0.79 1.14 17.02
N TYR A 205 -0.01 0.51 16.14
CA TYR A 205 1.16 1.10 15.51
C TYR A 205 0.93 1.08 14.01
N VAL A 206 1.29 2.17 13.35
CA VAL A 206 1.23 2.30 11.90
C VAL A 206 2.54 2.84 11.36
N PHE A 207 2.95 2.37 10.19
CA PHE A 207 4.15 2.87 9.52
C PHE A 207 3.80 3.90 8.47
N ASP A 208 4.45 5.07 8.54
CA ASP A 208 4.34 6.14 7.57
C ASP A 208 5.55 6.10 6.62
N HIS A 209 5.33 5.68 5.38
CA HIS A 209 6.37 5.62 4.34
C HIS A 209 6.84 7.00 3.88
N ARG A 210 6.04 8.07 4.08
CA ARG A 210 6.44 9.44 3.75
C ARG A 210 7.40 10.01 4.79
N LEU A 211 7.19 9.69 6.05
CA LEU A 211 8.05 10.15 7.15
C LEU A 211 9.10 9.10 7.56
N ASN A 212 9.05 7.92 6.93
CA ASN A 212 9.85 6.73 7.23
C ASN A 212 9.95 6.41 8.73
N LYS A 213 8.79 6.43 9.40
CA LYS A 213 8.70 6.22 10.85
C LYS A 213 7.45 5.46 11.25
N GLU A 214 7.56 4.76 12.37
CA GLU A 214 6.41 4.18 13.04
C GLU A 214 5.74 5.23 13.94
N LEU A 215 4.41 5.24 13.91
CA LEU A 215 3.55 6.12 14.69
C LEU A 215 2.68 5.26 15.62
N GLU A 216 2.53 5.71 16.84
CA GLU A 216 1.71 5.03 17.86
C GLU A 216 0.42 5.82 18.11
N PHE A 217 -0.69 5.10 18.23
CA PHE A 217 -1.98 5.68 18.58
C PHE A 217 -2.71 4.82 19.62
N PRO A 218 -3.38 5.44 20.61
CA PRO A 218 -4.43 4.74 21.36
C PRO A 218 -5.54 4.29 20.40
N ILE A 219 -6.16 3.12 20.65
CA ILE A 219 -7.10 2.50 19.72
C ILE A 219 -8.24 3.44 19.32
N ILE A 220 -8.99 3.97 20.29
CA ILE A 220 -10.15 4.81 20.00
C ILE A 220 -9.74 6.12 19.33
N SER A 221 -8.79 6.87 19.91
CA SER A 221 -8.40 8.17 19.36
C SER A 221 -7.71 8.04 18.00
N GLY A 222 -6.96 6.98 17.76
CA GLY A 222 -6.41 6.68 16.44
C GLY A 222 -7.50 6.35 15.42
N LEU A 223 -8.48 5.51 15.75
CA LEU A 223 -9.60 5.19 14.85
C LEU A 223 -10.50 6.39 14.53
N LEU A 224 -10.51 7.45 15.35
CA LEU A 224 -11.18 8.71 15.03
C LEU A 224 -10.43 9.54 13.96
N LYS A 225 -9.09 9.43 13.97
CA LYS A 225 -8.21 10.07 12.99
C LYS A 225 -8.21 9.33 11.65
N PHE A 226 -8.17 8.00 11.70
CA PHE A 226 -8.31 7.16 10.51
C PHE A 226 -9.76 7.09 10.04
N LYS A 227 -9.90 6.92 8.73
CA LYS A 227 -11.14 7.06 7.98
C LYS A 227 -11.56 5.77 7.30
N PHE A 228 -10.60 4.88 7.06
CA PHE A 228 -10.86 3.52 6.61
C PHE A 228 -9.80 2.54 7.10
N LEU A 229 -10.16 1.26 7.10
CA LEU A 229 -9.25 0.12 7.23
C LEU A 229 -9.43 -0.78 6.01
N THR A 230 -8.35 -1.29 5.44
CA THR A 230 -8.43 -2.19 4.28
C THR A 230 -7.29 -3.20 4.29
N GLY A 231 -7.54 -4.46 3.93
CA GLY A 231 -6.49 -5.47 4.02
C GLY A 231 -6.96 -6.91 3.85
N PHE A 232 -6.10 -7.83 4.27
CA PHE A 232 -6.31 -9.27 4.19
C PHE A 232 -6.12 -9.94 5.54
N TRP A 233 -6.97 -10.92 5.82
CA TRP A 233 -6.70 -11.89 6.87
C TRP A 233 -5.74 -12.96 6.37
N SER A 234 -4.97 -13.57 7.26
CA SER A 234 -4.00 -14.60 6.85
C SER A 234 -4.65 -15.79 6.16
N LYS A 235 -5.89 -16.13 6.50
CA LYS A 235 -6.65 -17.21 5.84
C LYS A 235 -6.91 -16.96 4.35
N ASP A 236 -6.93 -15.70 3.93
CA ASP A 236 -7.23 -15.28 2.56
C ASP A 236 -5.97 -15.16 1.71
N LEU A 237 -4.80 -14.96 2.35
CA LEU A 237 -3.48 -14.94 1.72
C LEU A 237 -2.97 -16.38 1.49
N LYS A 238 -3.32 -16.96 0.34
CA LYS A 238 -2.90 -18.32 -0.06
C LYS A 238 -1.67 -18.30 -0.97
#